data_AF-A0A9P7BPY5-F1
#
_entry.id   AF-A0A9P7BPY5-F1
#
_cell.length_a   1.000
_cell.length_b   1.000
_cell.length_c   1.000
_cell.angle_alpha   90.00
_cell.angle_beta   90.00
_cell.angle_gamma   90.00
#
_symmetry.space_group_name_H-M   'P 1'
#
loop_
_entity.id
_entity.type
_entity.pdbx_description
1 polymer ?
#
loop_
_entity_poly.entity_id
_entity_poly.type
_entity_poly.pdbx_seq_one_letter_code
_entity_poly.pdbx_strand_id
1 'polypeptide(L)'
;MWRGGCIIRSVFLGKIKDAYQNNPALENLLFDPFFQKATADAQDSWREVIAQAVTMGIPTPALSTALNFYDGLRHEILPANLLQAQRDYFGAHTYELLDAPGKWVHTNWTGKGGNVSASTYDA
;
A
#
# COMPACT_ATOMS: atom_id res chain seq x y z
N MET A 1 -26.78 2.26 7.89
CA MET A 1 -27.28 2.83 6.63
C MET A 1 -27.30 1.79 5.50
N TRP A 2 -26.19 1.10 5.21
CA TRP A 2 -26.09 0.15 4.08
C TRP A 2 -26.59 -1.29 4.31
N ARG A 3 -27.60 -1.51 5.17
CA ARG A 3 -28.09 -2.88 5.48
C ARG A 3 -29.55 -3.15 5.15
N GLY A 4 -30.34 -2.11 4.88
CA GLY A 4 -31.79 -2.23 4.65
C GLY A 4 -32.17 -2.31 3.16
N GLY A 5 -31.89 -1.23 2.40
CA GLY A 5 -32.39 -1.07 1.03
C GLY A 5 -31.34 -0.87 -0.07
N CYS A 6 -30.05 -0.79 0.25
CA CYS A 6 -29.01 -0.57 -0.75
C CYS A 6 -28.69 -1.84 -1.56
N ILE A 7 -28.17 -1.64 -2.78
CA ILE A 7 -27.81 -2.72 -3.72
C ILE A 7 -26.74 -3.65 -3.12
N ILE A 8 -25.79 -3.12 -2.37
CA ILE A 8 -24.67 -3.88 -1.78
C ILE A 8 -24.98 -4.56 -0.44
N ARG A 9 -26.25 -4.66 -0.05
CA ARG A 9 -26.65 -5.21 1.26
C ARG A 9 -26.12 -6.65 1.41
N SER A 10 -25.51 -6.96 2.54
CA SER A 10 -24.91 -8.28 2.80
C SER A 10 -24.72 -8.52 4.29
N VAL A 11 -24.59 -9.80 4.68
CA VAL A 11 -24.18 -10.19 6.04
C VAL A 11 -22.77 -9.65 6.35
N PHE A 12 -21.92 -9.54 5.33
CA PHE A 12 -20.58 -8.96 5.41
C PHE A 12 -20.58 -7.53 5.99
N LEU A 13 -21.54 -6.68 5.60
CA LEU A 13 -21.68 -5.34 6.17
C LEU A 13 -22.05 -5.33 7.66
N GLY A 14 -22.59 -6.44 8.19
CA GLY A 14 -22.73 -6.65 9.63
C GLY A 14 -21.39 -6.75 10.32
N LYS A 15 -20.44 -7.50 9.74
CA LYS A 15 -19.09 -7.65 10.29
C LYS A 15 -18.29 -6.35 10.30
N ILE A 16 -18.46 -5.51 9.27
CA ILE A 16 -17.87 -4.15 9.24
C ILE A 16 -18.43 -3.31 10.39
N LYS A 17 -19.75 -3.35 10.61
CA LYS A 17 -20.37 -2.65 11.74
C LYS A 17 -19.81 -3.16 13.06
N ASP A 18 -19.73 -4.47 13.25
CA ASP A 18 -19.24 -5.07 14.48
C ASP A 18 -17.79 -4.62 14.77
N ALA A 19 -16.92 -4.60 13.76
CA ALA A 19 -15.54 -4.11 13.88
C ALA A 19 -15.47 -2.66 14.40
N TYR A 20 -16.22 -1.74 13.79
CA TYR A 20 -16.25 -0.34 14.23
C TYR A 20 -17.02 -0.12 15.55
N GLN A 21 -17.93 -1.03 15.93
CA GLN A 21 -18.53 -0.98 17.26
C GLN A 21 -17.53 -1.40 18.35
N ASN A 22 -16.69 -2.40 18.06
CA ASN A 22 -15.66 -2.87 18.97
C ASN A 22 -14.51 -1.87 19.09
N ASN A 23 -14.10 -1.26 17.97
CA ASN A 23 -13.09 -0.20 17.92
C ASN A 23 -13.54 0.96 17.02
N PRO A 24 -14.14 2.01 17.57
CA PRO A 24 -14.54 3.19 16.80
C PRO A 24 -13.37 3.97 16.17
N ALA A 25 -12.15 3.79 16.69
CA ALA A 25 -10.93 4.42 16.19
C ALA A 25 -10.13 3.51 15.24
N LEU A 26 -10.75 2.45 14.72
CA LEU A 26 -10.10 1.51 13.80
C LEU A 26 -9.64 2.22 12.51
N GLU A 27 -8.33 2.28 12.30
CA GLU A 27 -7.71 2.96 11.14
C GLU A 27 -7.95 2.22 9.82
N ASN A 28 -7.91 0.88 9.86
CA ASN A 28 -8.08 0.02 8.69
C ASN A 28 -8.82 -1.26 9.06
N LEU A 29 -9.78 -1.69 8.23
CA LEU A 29 -10.56 -2.92 8.45
C LEU A 29 -9.68 -4.17 8.51
N LEU A 30 -8.55 -4.21 7.80
CA LEU A 30 -7.63 -5.35 7.83
C LEU A 30 -6.94 -5.54 9.19
N PHE A 31 -7.03 -4.58 10.09
CA PHE A 31 -6.48 -4.67 11.45
C PHE A 31 -7.49 -5.22 12.46
N ASP A 32 -8.77 -5.36 12.08
CA ASP A 32 -9.74 -6.05 12.92
C ASP A 32 -9.53 -7.57 12.87
N PRO A 33 -9.60 -8.30 14.00
CA PRO A 33 -9.30 -9.74 14.05
C PRO A 33 -10.13 -10.61 13.11
N PHE A 34 -11.40 -10.26 12.86
CA PHE A 34 -12.25 -11.04 11.95
C PHE A 34 -11.75 -10.94 10.52
N PHE A 35 -11.45 -9.73 10.04
CA PHE A 35 -10.97 -9.52 8.66
C PHE A 35 -9.53 -10.00 8.48
N GLN A 36 -8.68 -9.84 9.49
CA GLN A 36 -7.33 -10.38 9.47
C GLN A 36 -7.36 -11.90 9.29
N LYS A 37 -8.16 -12.61 10.09
CA LYS A 37 -8.33 -14.07 9.97
C LYS A 37 -8.92 -14.47 8.62
N ALA A 38 -10.01 -13.82 8.20
CA ALA A 38 -10.66 -14.15 6.93
C ALA A 38 -9.71 -13.99 5.73
N THR A 39 -8.86 -12.96 5.75
CA THR A 39 -7.86 -12.74 4.69
C THR A 39 -6.73 -13.76 4.79
N ALA A 40 -6.23 -14.05 5.99
CA ALA A 40 -5.18 -15.03 6.20
C ALA A 40 -5.61 -16.45 5.76
N ASP A 41 -6.85 -16.85 6.05
CA ASP A 41 -7.42 -18.14 5.65
C ASP A 41 -7.61 -18.24 4.12
N ALA A 42 -7.84 -17.12 3.43
CA ALA A 42 -8.16 -17.08 2.00
C ALA A 42 -6.96 -16.84 1.08
N GLN A 43 -5.84 -16.32 1.61
CA GLN A 43 -4.77 -15.78 0.78
C GLN A 43 -4.10 -16.81 -0.15
N ASP A 44 -3.99 -18.07 0.26
CA ASP A 44 -3.33 -19.10 -0.54
C ASP A 44 -4.16 -19.44 -1.79
N SER A 45 -5.44 -19.72 -1.61
CA SER A 45 -6.38 -19.93 -2.72
C SER A 45 -6.51 -18.68 -3.60
N TRP A 46 -6.47 -17.49 -2.99
CA TRP A 46 -6.51 -16.24 -3.74
C TRP A 46 -5.32 -16.09 -4.68
N ARG A 47 -4.11 -16.43 -4.22
CA ARG A 47 -2.89 -16.44 -5.03
C ARG A 47 -2.95 -17.48 -6.13
N GLU A 48 -3.42 -18.69 -5.81
CA GLU A 48 -3.55 -19.77 -6.80
C GLU A 48 -4.48 -19.36 -7.95
N VAL A 49 -5.65 -18.79 -7.62
CA VAL A 49 -6.61 -18.31 -8.62
C VAL A 49 -6.01 -17.23 -9.51
N ILE A 50 -5.28 -16.26 -8.93
CA ILE A 50 -4.63 -15.20 -9.72
C ILE A 50 -3.52 -15.78 -10.60
N ALA A 51 -2.69 -16.67 -10.07
CA ALA A 51 -1.60 -17.29 -10.82
C ALA A 51 -2.13 -18.06 -12.04
N GLN A 52 -3.16 -18.89 -11.85
CA GLN A 52 -3.80 -19.62 -12.95
C GLN A 52 -4.49 -18.69 -13.95
N ALA A 53 -5.18 -17.64 -13.47
CA ALA A 53 -5.81 -16.67 -14.36
C ALA A 53 -4.77 -15.99 -15.28
N VAL A 54 -3.60 -15.63 -14.74
CA VAL A 54 -2.51 -15.02 -15.52
C VAL A 54 -1.96 -16.00 -16.56
N THR A 55 -1.69 -17.26 -16.19
CA THR A 55 -1.16 -18.25 -17.14
C THR A 55 -2.15 -18.61 -18.25
N MET A 56 -3.46 -18.51 -17.97
CA MET A 56 -4.53 -18.71 -18.93
C MET A 56 -4.88 -17.47 -19.77
N GLY A 57 -4.30 -16.30 -19.46
CA GLY A 57 -4.65 -15.04 -20.11
C GLY A 57 -6.04 -14.49 -19.73
N ILE A 58 -6.57 -14.86 -18.57
CA ILE A 58 -7.85 -14.36 -18.04
C ILE A 58 -7.60 -13.06 -17.25
N PRO A 59 -8.23 -11.94 -17.64
CA PRO A 59 -8.05 -10.67 -16.94
C PRO A 59 -8.74 -10.66 -15.58
N THR A 60 -7.99 -10.39 -14.51
CA THR A 60 -8.50 -10.34 -13.12
C THR A 60 -8.18 -9.02 -12.41
N PRO A 61 -8.47 -7.84 -13.01
CA PRO A 61 -7.97 -6.54 -12.53
C PRO A 61 -8.29 -6.26 -11.05
N ALA A 62 -9.53 -6.54 -10.63
CA ALA A 62 -9.97 -6.32 -9.25
C ALA A 62 -9.32 -7.29 -8.25
N LEU A 63 -9.16 -8.57 -8.62
CA LEU A 63 -8.51 -9.54 -7.73
C LEU A 63 -7.00 -9.26 -7.64
N SER A 64 -6.33 -9.02 -8.77
CA SER A 64 -4.91 -8.72 -8.81
C SER A 64 -4.57 -7.44 -8.06
N THR A 65 -5.34 -6.35 -8.25
CA THR A 65 -5.07 -5.10 -7.53
C THR A 65 -5.31 -5.22 -6.04
N ALA A 66 -6.32 -5.99 -5.61
CA ALA A 66 -6.58 -6.21 -4.20
C ALA A 66 -5.45 -7.05 -3.56
N LEU A 67 -4.89 -8.05 -4.25
CA LEU A 67 -3.77 -8.84 -3.74
C LEU A 67 -2.51 -7.99 -3.64
N ASN A 68 -2.23 -7.19 -4.68
CA ASN A 68 -1.10 -6.27 -4.69
C ASN A 68 -1.20 -5.21 -3.57
N PHE A 69 -2.40 -4.70 -3.29
CA PHE A 69 -2.63 -3.81 -2.17
C PHE A 69 -2.41 -4.50 -0.82
N TYR A 70 -2.96 -5.72 -0.64
CA TYR A 70 -2.76 -6.50 0.58
C TYR A 70 -1.29 -6.79 0.85
N ASP A 71 -0.55 -7.23 -0.17
CA ASP A 71 0.89 -7.44 -0.08
C ASP A 71 1.61 -6.13 0.17
N GLY A 72 1.27 -5.04 -0.51
CA GLY A 72 1.86 -3.73 -0.27
C GLY A 72 1.69 -3.24 1.18
N LEU A 73 0.47 -3.35 1.72
CA LEU A 73 0.13 -2.89 3.07
C LEU A 73 0.90 -3.62 4.17
N ARG A 74 1.17 -4.92 3.99
CA ARG A 74 1.81 -5.76 5.02
C ARG A 74 3.34 -5.80 4.95
N HIS A 75 3.96 -5.12 3.98
CA HIS A 75 5.41 -4.98 3.91
C HIS A 75 5.84 -3.70 4.62
N GLU A 76 6.72 -3.83 5.62
CA GLU A 76 7.29 -2.70 6.34
C GLU A 76 8.16 -1.82 5.43
N ILE A 77 8.89 -2.43 4.49
CA ILE A 77 9.74 -1.74 3.53
C ILE A 77 9.27 -2.07 2.12
N LEU A 78 8.89 -1.03 1.37
CA LEU A 78 8.53 -1.10 -0.04
C LEU A 78 9.66 -0.56 -0.92
N PRO A 79 9.70 -0.93 -2.22
CA PRO A 79 10.73 -0.45 -3.16
C PRO A 79 10.60 1.04 -3.51
N ALA A 80 9.77 1.81 -2.81
CA ALA A 80 9.66 3.26 -2.96
C ALA A 80 10.98 4.00 -2.61
N ASN A 81 11.89 3.37 -1.88
CA ASN A 81 13.25 3.88 -1.67
C ASN A 81 14.01 4.06 -3.00
N LEU A 82 13.80 3.19 -4.00
CA LEU A 82 14.39 3.35 -5.32
C LEU A 82 13.83 4.58 -6.04
N LEU A 83 12.52 4.86 -5.89
CA LEU A 83 11.92 6.08 -6.45
C LEU A 83 12.54 7.33 -5.81
N GLN A 84 12.74 7.32 -4.50
CA GLN A 84 13.42 8.42 -3.79
C GLN A 84 14.86 8.61 -4.29
N ALA A 85 15.62 7.51 -4.44
CA ALA A 85 16.98 7.56 -4.99
C ALA A 85 17.01 8.09 -6.44
N GLN A 86 16.07 7.67 -7.29
CA GLN A 86 15.95 8.15 -8.67
C GLN A 86 15.67 9.66 -8.69
N ARG A 87 14.68 10.13 -7.91
CA ARG A 87 14.33 11.55 -7.81
C ARG A 87 15.51 12.39 -7.36
N ASP A 88 16.27 11.91 -6.38
CA ASP A 88 17.48 12.60 -5.92
C ASP A 88 18.60 12.58 -6.98
N TYR A 89 18.77 11.46 -7.68
CA TYR A 89 19.76 11.30 -8.74
C TYR A 89 19.56 12.31 -9.88
N PHE A 90 18.38 12.36 -10.48
CA PHE A 90 18.17 13.17 -11.69
C PHE A 90 17.75 14.61 -11.39
N GLY A 91 17.26 14.89 -10.18
CA GLY A 91 16.61 16.16 -9.86
C GLY A 91 16.98 16.76 -8.51
N ALA A 92 17.95 16.20 -7.78
CA ALA A 92 18.41 16.68 -6.47
C ALA A 92 17.26 16.88 -5.44
N HIS A 93 16.19 16.08 -5.56
CA HIS A 93 14.97 16.20 -4.76
C HIS A 93 15.11 15.78 -3.30
N THR A 94 16.29 15.30 -2.89
CA THR A 94 16.58 14.78 -1.55
C THR A 94 15.75 13.55 -1.16
N TYR A 95 16.19 12.86 -0.12
CA TYR A 95 15.48 11.74 0.49
C TYR A 95 15.83 11.63 1.98
N GLU A 96 15.11 10.79 2.71
CA GLU A 96 15.35 10.52 4.12
C GLU A 96 16.03 9.15 4.29
N LEU A 97 16.87 9.03 5.32
CA LEU A 97 17.41 7.74 5.75
C LEU A 97 16.50 7.11 6.79
N LEU A 98 16.44 5.78 6.82
CA LEU A 98 15.59 5.04 7.77
C LEU A 98 15.96 5.33 9.24
N ASP A 99 17.22 5.63 9.53
CA ASP A 99 17.72 5.94 10.87
C ASP A 99 17.63 7.43 11.24
N ALA A 100 17.25 8.29 10.30
CA ALA A 100 17.07 9.72 10.53
C ALA A 100 15.83 10.29 9.81
N PRO A 101 14.61 9.82 10.13
CA PRO A 101 13.38 10.43 9.62
C PRO A 101 13.31 11.93 9.99
N GLY A 102 12.79 12.74 9.08
CA GLY A 102 12.74 14.20 9.14
C GLY A 102 14.00 14.91 8.64
N LYS A 103 15.08 14.18 8.32
CA LYS A 103 16.33 14.75 7.81
C LYS A 103 16.50 14.47 6.31
N TRP A 104 16.47 15.53 5.52
CA TRP A 104 16.64 15.48 4.07
C TRP A 104 18.12 15.45 3.67
N VAL A 105 18.48 14.48 2.83
CA VAL A 105 19.83 14.26 2.31
C VAL A 105 19.80 14.32 0.80
N HIS A 106 20.72 15.07 0.22
CA HIS A 106 21.07 14.98 -1.20
C HIS A 106 22.40 14.24 -1.36
N THR A 107 22.46 13.29 -2.30
CA THR A 107 23.68 12.56 -2.63
C THR A 107 24.20 12.97 -4.00
N ASN A 108 25.50 13.24 -4.12
CA ASN A 108 26.12 13.38 -5.43
C ASN A 108 26.36 11.99 -6.06
N TRP A 109 25.33 11.44 -6.70
CA TRP A 109 25.34 10.09 -7.24
C TRP A 109 26.29 9.88 -8.42
N THR A 110 26.62 10.93 -9.17
CA THR A 110 27.46 10.83 -10.38
C THR A 110 28.95 11.02 -10.10
N GLY A 111 29.30 11.59 -8.93
CA GLY A 111 30.66 11.98 -8.57
C GLY A 111 31.28 13.06 -9.47
N LYS A 112 30.52 13.55 -10.46
CA LYS A 112 30.94 14.53 -11.48
C LYS A 112 29.92 15.63 -11.70
N GLY A 113 28.69 15.46 -11.20
CA GLY A 113 27.65 16.49 -11.18
C GLY A 113 28.02 17.58 -10.18
N GLY A 114 27.76 18.84 -10.55
CA GLY A 114 27.97 19.99 -9.68
C GLY A 114 27.08 19.95 -8.44
N ASN A 115 27.27 20.91 -7.53
CA ASN A 115 26.45 21.11 -6.31
C ASN A 115 25.03 21.59 -6.65
N VAL A 116 24.32 20.88 -7.53
CA VAL A 116 22.94 21.19 -7.89
C VAL A 116 22.08 20.76 -6.71
N SER A 117 21.56 21.72 -5.96
CA SER A 117 20.50 21.48 -4.97
C SER A 117 19.16 21.83 -5.61
N ALA A 118 18.14 20.96 -5.49
CA ALA A 118 16.78 21.43 -5.64
C ALA A 118 16.47 22.33 -4.45
N SER A 119 16.61 23.64 -4.62
CA SER A 119 15.98 24.57 -3.69
C SER A 119 14.48 24.29 -3.72
N THR A 120 13.85 24.18 -2.55
CA THR A 120 12.39 24.30 -2.48
C THR A 120 12.02 25.63 -3.11
N TYR A 121 11.14 25.60 -4.10
CA TYR A 121 10.42 26.80 -4.49
C TYR A 121 9.45 27.09 -3.34
N ASP A 122 9.91 27.88 -2.37
CA ASP A 122 9.01 28.47 -1.40
C ASP A 122 8.17 29.52 -2.16
N ALA A 123 6.91 29.17 -2.41
CA ALA A 123 5.89 30.10 -2.91
C ALA A 123 5.15 30.73 -1.73
#